data_AF-A0A7X0HEE9-F1
#
_entry.id   AF-A0A7X0HEE9-F1
#
_cell.length_a   1.000
_cell.length_b   1.000
_cell.length_c   1.000
_cell.angle_alpha   90.00
_cell.angle_beta   90.00
_cell.angle_gamma   90.00
#
_symmetry.space_group_name_H-M   'P 1'
#
loop_
_entity.id
_entity.type
_entity.pdbx_description
1 polymer ?
#
loop_
_entity_poly.entity_id
_entity_poly.type
_entity_poly.pdbx_seq_one_letter_code
_entity_poly.pdbx_strand_id
1 'polypeptide(L)'
;MEALHAWGYERFDEEAVRAVVKLLVTAAVDDGGAHLSLHLTDHQDHALVLVLGSGPRTGRPDDGSLLHAVAAQGAADCGTESAQDGRRRWALLSLTSSVPADLPKALPQNATP
;
A
#
# COMPACT_ATOMS: atom_id res chain seq x y z
N MET A 1 -4.39 4.60 -10.33
CA MET A 1 -5.32 5.58 -9.71
C MET A 1 -6.66 5.58 -10.42
N GLU A 2 -6.67 5.65 -11.76
CA GLU A 2 -7.88 5.55 -12.59
C GLU A 2 -8.86 4.43 -12.20
N ALA A 3 -8.35 3.21 -11.92
CA ALA A 3 -9.20 2.10 -11.47
C ALA A 3 -9.97 2.40 -10.16
N LEU A 4 -9.33 3.05 -9.18
CA LEU A 4 -9.98 3.41 -7.91
C LEU A 4 -11.06 4.47 -8.12
N HIS A 5 -10.80 5.46 -8.97
CA HIS A 5 -11.80 6.45 -9.36
C HIS A 5 -12.96 5.81 -10.14
N ALA A 6 -12.68 4.86 -11.03
CA ALA A 6 -13.70 4.12 -11.76
C ALA A 6 -14.57 3.23 -10.84
N TRP A 7 -14.05 2.84 -9.69
CA TRP A 7 -14.80 2.13 -8.63
C TRP A 7 -15.60 3.08 -7.72
N GLY A 8 -15.48 4.40 -7.89
CA GLY A 8 -16.24 5.40 -7.14
C GLY A 8 -15.55 5.92 -5.88
N TYR A 9 -14.27 5.58 -5.65
CA TYR A 9 -13.51 6.15 -4.54
C TYR A 9 -12.99 7.53 -4.91
N GLU A 10 -13.48 8.57 -4.24
CA GLU A 10 -13.09 9.97 -4.49
C GLU A 10 -12.13 10.55 -3.44
N ARG A 11 -12.05 9.92 -2.25
CA ARG A 11 -11.28 10.44 -1.11
C ARG A 11 -10.45 9.35 -0.47
N PHE A 12 -9.25 9.17 -0.99
CA PHE A 12 -8.25 8.27 -0.46
C PHE A 12 -6.87 8.88 -0.68
N ASP A 13 -5.86 8.37 0.04
CA ASP A 13 -4.50 8.88 -0.10
C ASP A 13 -3.84 8.30 -1.37
N GLU A 14 -3.89 9.07 -2.45
CA GLU A 14 -3.28 8.68 -3.73
C GLU A 14 -1.76 8.49 -3.64
N GLU A 15 -1.09 9.26 -2.77
CA GLU A 15 0.36 9.20 -2.61
C GLU A 15 0.75 7.92 -1.88
N ALA A 16 0.03 7.56 -0.82
CA ALA A 16 0.22 6.30 -0.10
C ALA A 16 0.05 5.09 -1.02
N VAL A 17 -1.02 5.05 -1.83
CA VAL A 17 -1.24 3.97 -2.81
C VAL A 17 -0.08 3.88 -3.80
N ARG A 18 0.38 5.02 -4.34
CA ARG A 18 1.50 5.05 -5.29
C ARG A 18 2.81 4.60 -4.64
N ALA A 19 3.08 5.04 -3.42
CA ALA A 19 4.28 4.68 -2.67
C ALA A 19 4.31 3.18 -2.38
N VAL A 20 3.20 2.61 -1.93
CA VAL A 20 3.06 1.16 -1.69
C VAL A 20 3.27 0.37 -2.98
N VAL A 21 2.58 0.71 -4.08
CA VAL A 21 2.77 0.03 -5.37
C VAL A 21 4.25 0.06 -5.78
N LYS A 22 4.91 1.21 -5.66
CA LYS A 22 6.33 1.35 -5.99
C LYS A 22 7.21 0.45 -5.12
N LEU A 23 7.02 0.45 -3.79
CA LEU A 23 7.78 -0.39 -2.87
C LEU A 23 7.65 -1.88 -3.20
N LEU A 24 6.41 -2.36 -3.42
CA LEU A 24 6.15 -3.77 -3.71
C LEU A 24 6.75 -4.20 -5.05
N VAL A 25 6.63 -3.36 -6.08
CA VAL A 25 7.19 -3.63 -7.42
C VAL A 25 8.71 -3.60 -7.39
N THR A 26 9.33 -2.59 -6.77
CA THR A 26 10.79 -2.50 -6.66
C THR A 26 11.36 -3.73 -5.96
N ALA A 27 10.76 -4.16 -4.85
CA ALA A 27 11.21 -5.36 -4.14
C ALA A 27 11.04 -6.65 -4.98
N ALA A 28 10.03 -6.72 -5.84
CA ALA A 28 9.85 -7.86 -6.74
C ALA A 28 10.86 -7.86 -7.90
N VAL A 29 11.27 -6.68 -8.38
CA VAL A 29 12.37 -6.52 -9.36
C VAL A 29 13.71 -6.92 -8.74
N ASP A 30 14.01 -6.44 -7.54
CA ASP A 30 15.26 -6.72 -6.82
C ASP A 30 15.42 -8.22 -6.49
N ASP A 31 14.29 -8.93 -6.38
CA ASP A 31 14.26 -10.39 -6.22
C ASP A 31 14.68 -11.18 -7.47
N GLY A 32 14.89 -10.50 -8.61
CA GLY A 32 15.21 -11.12 -9.89
C GLY A 32 13.98 -11.57 -10.69
N GLY A 33 12.79 -11.03 -10.38
CA GLY A 33 11.56 -11.34 -11.11
C GLY A 33 11.64 -10.90 -12.57
N ALA A 34 11.77 -11.85 -13.50
CA ALA A 34 11.77 -11.55 -14.94
C ALA A 34 10.37 -11.15 -15.45
N HIS A 35 9.33 -11.57 -14.74
CA HIS A 35 7.94 -11.22 -15.02
C HIS A 35 7.21 -10.88 -13.72
N LEU A 36 6.44 -9.79 -13.73
CA LEU A 36 5.68 -9.32 -12.59
C LEU A 36 4.19 -9.25 -12.98
N SER A 37 3.32 -9.76 -12.12
CA SER A 37 1.89 -9.43 -12.16
C SER A 37 1.52 -8.53 -10.99
N LEU A 38 0.76 -7.48 -11.27
CA LEU A 38 0.17 -6.59 -10.28
C LEU A 38 -1.35 -6.74 -10.33
N HIS A 39 -1.93 -7.02 -9.17
CA HIS A 39 -3.37 -7.06 -8.98
C HIS A 39 -3.76 -5.95 -8.03
N LEU A 40 -4.78 -5.19 -8.43
CA LEU A 40 -5.46 -4.22 -7.60
C LEU A 40 -6.89 -4.71 -7.46
N THR A 41 -7.41 -4.77 -6.24
CA THR A 41 -8.77 -5.24 -5.98
C THR A 41 -9.41 -4.41 -4.88
N ASP A 42 -10.69 -4.11 -5.05
CA ASP A 42 -11.54 -3.60 -3.98
C ASP A 42 -11.90 -4.74 -3.03
N HIS A 43 -11.50 -4.60 -1.76
CA HIS A 43 -11.75 -5.54 -0.69
C HIS A 43 -12.26 -4.80 0.54
N GLN A 44 -13.58 -4.72 0.70
CA GLN A 44 -14.23 -4.16 1.90
C GLN A 44 -13.74 -2.75 2.23
N ASP A 45 -13.89 -1.82 1.28
CA ASP A 45 -13.43 -0.43 1.41
C ASP A 45 -11.90 -0.28 1.55
N HIS A 46 -11.16 -1.31 1.17
CA HIS A 46 -9.71 -1.28 1.08
C HIS A 46 -9.24 -1.64 -0.33
N ALA A 47 -8.14 -1.04 -0.76
CA ALA A 47 -7.39 -1.50 -1.90
C ALA A 47 -6.42 -2.59 -1.45
N LEU A 48 -6.63 -3.81 -1.95
CA LEU A 48 -5.61 -4.85 -1.90
C LEU A 48 -4.70 -4.67 -3.11
N VAL A 49 -3.45 -4.28 -2.85
CA VAL A 49 -2.36 -4.30 -3.83
C VAL A 49 -1.60 -5.59 -3.65
N LEU A 50 -1.52 -6.41 -4.69
CA LEU A 50 -0.76 -7.66 -4.70
C LEU A 50 0.22 -7.65 -5.87
N VAL A 51 1.49 -7.94 -5.59
CA VAL A 51 2.55 -8.10 -6.58
C VAL A 51 3.10 -9.52 -6.49
N LEU A 52 3.08 -10.24 -7.59
CA LEU A 52 3.73 -11.55 -7.74
C LEU A 52 4.90 -11.42 -8.71
N GLY A 53 6.10 -11.73 -8.22
CA GLY A 53 7.25 -11.93 -9.09
C GLY A 53 7.39 -13.40 -9.47
N SER A 54 7.32 -13.71 -10.76
CA SER A 54 7.53 -15.06 -11.28
C SER A 54 9.00 -15.29 -11.60
N GLY A 55 9.57 -16.38 -11.07
CA GLY A 55 10.96 -16.77 -11.36
C GLY A 55 11.66 -17.49 -10.21
N PRO A 56 12.89 -18.00 -10.45
CA PRO A 56 13.70 -18.60 -9.40
C PRO A 56 13.98 -17.55 -8.32
N ARG A 57 13.75 -17.92 -7.04
CA ARG A 57 14.00 -17.04 -5.89
C ARG A 57 15.51 -16.86 -5.69
N THR A 58 16.09 -15.91 -6.41
CA THR A 58 17.50 -15.54 -6.29
C THR A 58 17.70 -14.39 -5.30
N GLY A 59 16.65 -13.60 -5.04
CA GLY A 59 16.64 -12.56 -4.02
C GLY A 59 16.72 -13.06 -2.58
N ARG A 60 17.48 -12.35 -1.75
CA ARG A 60 17.58 -12.57 -0.30
C ARG A 60 16.18 -12.53 0.34
N PRO A 61 15.93 -13.28 1.43
CA PRO A 61 14.73 -13.07 2.24
C PRO A 61 14.65 -11.60 2.70
N ASP A 62 13.44 -11.04 2.66
CA ASP A 62 13.18 -9.71 3.22
C ASP A 62 13.54 -9.71 4.72
N ASP A 63 14.32 -8.73 5.15
CA ASP A 63 14.71 -8.54 6.55
C ASP A 63 13.63 -7.78 7.35
N GLY A 64 12.48 -7.53 6.73
CA GLY A 64 11.36 -6.81 7.29
C GLY A 64 11.38 -5.32 6.98
N SER A 65 12.44 -4.81 6.34
CA SER A 65 12.53 -3.40 5.94
C SER A 65 11.46 -3.00 4.93
N LEU A 66 11.09 -3.89 4.01
CA LEU A 66 9.99 -3.65 3.08
C LEU A 66 8.66 -3.51 3.81
N LEU A 67 8.31 -4.47 4.68
CA LEU A 67 7.04 -4.44 5.41
C LEU A 67 6.96 -3.21 6.32
N HIS A 68 8.06 -2.83 6.97
CA HIS A 68 8.13 -1.58 7.74
C HIS A 68 7.90 -0.35 6.85
N ALA A 69 8.53 -0.29 5.68
CA ALA A 69 8.34 0.83 4.75
C ALA A 69 6.91 0.92 4.20
N VAL A 70 6.26 -0.23 3.96
CA VAL A 70 4.86 -0.31 3.52
C VAL A 70 3.90 0.11 4.64
N ALA A 71 4.11 -0.40 5.86
CA ALA A 71 3.32 0.00 7.03
C ALA A 71 3.43 1.51 7.32
N ALA A 72 4.62 2.10 7.10
CA ALA A 72 4.84 3.54 7.26
C ALA A 72 4.02 4.40 6.27
N GLN A 73 3.47 3.82 5.19
CA GLN A 73 2.52 4.49 4.29
C GLN A 73 1.06 4.41 4.77
N GLY A 74 0.81 3.84 5.95
CA GLY A 74 -0.55 3.67 6.49
C GLY A 74 -1.27 2.42 5.97
N ALA A 75 -0.55 1.40 5.52
CA ALA A 75 -1.15 0.11 5.22
C ALA A 75 -1.79 -0.49 6.49
N ALA A 76 -3.05 -0.87 6.41
CA ALA A 76 -3.80 -1.51 7.50
C ALA A 76 -3.24 -2.92 7.79
N ASP A 77 -2.76 -3.58 6.75
CA ASP A 77 -2.08 -4.86 6.83
C ASP A 77 -1.14 -5.04 5.63
N CYS A 78 -0.07 -5.83 5.77
CA CYS A 78 0.85 -6.13 4.68
C CYS A 78 1.62 -7.41 4.94
N GLY A 79 2.09 -8.05 3.87
CA GLY A 79 2.81 -9.30 4.01
C GLY A 79 3.59 -9.73 2.79
N THR A 80 4.47 -10.70 3.03
CA THR A 80 5.22 -11.41 2.01
C THR A 80 4.95 -12.90 2.16
N GLU A 81 4.47 -13.53 1.09
CA GLU A 81 4.16 -14.96 1.06
C GLU A 81 5.05 -15.67 0.04
N SER A 82 5.58 -16.81 0.45
CA SER A 82 6.29 -17.75 -0.42
C SER A 82 5.29 -18.61 -1.18
N ALA A 83 5.32 -18.57 -2.51
CA ALA A 83 4.47 -19.41 -3.34
C ALA A 83 5.33 -20.32 -4.24
N GLN A 84 4.71 -21.37 -4.80
CA GLN A 84 5.41 -22.32 -5.68
C GLN A 84 5.89 -21.65 -6.98
N ASP A 85 5.19 -20.60 -7.41
CA ASP A 85 5.45 -19.81 -8.62
C ASP A 85 6.33 -18.58 -8.37
N GLY A 86 6.71 -18.30 -7.12
CA GLY A 86 7.57 -17.18 -6.78
C GLY A 86 7.32 -16.59 -5.40
N ARG A 87 7.36 -15.26 -5.30
CA ARG A 87 7.11 -14.53 -4.04
C ARG A 87 6.01 -13.51 -4.26
N ARG A 88 4.98 -13.60 -3.41
CA ARG A 88 3.86 -12.67 -3.37
C ARG A 88 4.13 -11.63 -2.30
N ARG A 89 3.82 -10.38 -2.61
CA ARG A 89 3.88 -9.26 -1.68
C ARG A 89 2.57 -8.52 -1.76
N TRP A 90 2.03 -8.12 -0.63
CA TRP A 90 0.74 -7.47 -0.62
C TRP A 90 0.64 -6.42 0.47
N ALA A 91 -0.27 -5.49 0.25
CA ALA A 91 -0.64 -4.44 1.20
C ALA A 91 -2.13 -4.13 1.07
N LEU A 92 -2.76 -3.88 2.21
CA LEU A 92 -4.15 -3.46 2.32
C LEU A 92 -4.18 -1.99 2.72
N LEU A 93 -4.75 -1.13 1.88
CA LEU A 93 -4.84 0.32 2.10
C LEU A 93 -6.29 0.74 2.24
N SER A 94 -6.62 1.50 3.28
CA SER A 94 -7.97 2.03 3.43
C SER A 94 -8.31 2.99 2.28
N LEU A 95 -9.46 2.80 1.66
CA LEU A 95 -10.01 3.70 0.64
C LEU A 95 -11.03 4.68 1.23
N THR A 96 -11.32 4.54 2.52
CA THR A 96 -12.03 5.54 3.30
C THR A 96 -11.00 6.50 3.88
N SER A 97 -11.11 7.79 3.54
CA SER A 97 -10.23 8.81 4.10
C SER A 97 -10.19 8.69 5.63
N SER A 98 -9.01 8.43 6.19
CA SER A 98 -8.77 8.44 7.63
C SER A 98 -8.66 9.86 8.21
N VAL A 99 -9.00 10.91 7.46
CA VAL A 99 -9.15 12.24 8.06
C VAL A 99 -10.41 12.19 8.93
N PRO A 100 -10.33 12.33 10.26
CA PRO A 100 -11.54 12.58 11.02
C PRO A 100 -12.13 13.89 10.51
N ALA A 101 -13.33 13.82 9.92
CA ALA A 101 -14.16 15.00 9.80
C ALA A 101 -14.35 15.56 11.23
N ASP A 102 -13.98 16.83 11.42
CA ASP A 102 -13.93 17.55 12.70
C ASP A 102 -12.81 17.17 13.70
N LEU A 103 -11.60 17.69 13.44
CA LEU A 103 -10.86 18.31 14.55
C LEU A 103 -11.24 19.80 14.56
N PRO A 104 -11.91 20.33 15.60
CA PRO A 104 -12.18 21.76 15.67
C PRO A 104 -10.86 22.52 15.66
N LYS A 105 -10.73 23.44 14.69
CA LYS A 105 -9.65 24.42 14.62
C LYS A 105 -9.54 25.06 16.00
N ALA A 106 -8.38 24.89 16.66
CA ALA A 106 -8.13 25.50 17.95
C ALA A 106 -8.57 26.98 17.93
N LEU A 107 -9.51 27.33 18.80
CA LEU A 107 -9.92 28.71 19.02
C LEU A 107 -8.67 29.53 19.38
N PRO A 108 -8.48 30.74 18.81
CA PRO A 108 -7.40 31.61 19.23
C PRO A 108 -7.57 31.90 20.72
N GLN A 109 -6.61 31.44 21.52
CA GLN A 109 -6.52 31.79 22.92
C GLN A 109 -6.06 33.25 23.01
N ASN A 110 -6.76 34.01 23.85
CA ASN A 110 -6.50 35.38 24.29
C ASN A 110 -7.16 36.51 23.47
N ALA A 111 -8.43 36.75 23.79
CA ALA A 111 -8.86 38.10 24.13
C ALA A 111 -9.29 38.09 25.60
N THR A 112 -8.64 38.89 26.43
CA THR A 112 -9.03 39.17 27.83
C THR A 112 -8.65 40.64 28.06
N PRO A 113 -9.47 41.38 28.83
CA PRO A 113 -9.94 42.73 28.51
C PRO A 113 -8.97 43.87 28.80
#